data_AF-A0A8J5RJB8-F1
#
_entry.id   AF-A0A8J5RJB8-F1
#
_cell.length_a   1.000
_cell.length_b   1.000
_cell.length_c   1.000
_cell.angle_alpha   90.00
_cell.angle_beta   90.00
_cell.angle_gamma   90.00
#
_symmetry.space_group_name_H-M   'P 1'
#
loop_
_entity.id
_entity.type
_entity.pdbx_description
1 polymer ?
#
loop_
_entity_poly.entity_id
_entity_poly.type
_entity_poly.pdbx_seq_one_letter_code
_entity_poly.pdbx_strand_id
1 'polypeptide(L)'
;MVDFMNLLHTVFKSGSLCEIGIAGSMLWSLIANSQKGKLIARSTGLPNSIQKVLGRLTLKPEEKNDQDLVRMLQYIIRVLSAWSGANN
;
A
#
# COMPACT_ATOMS: atom_id res chain seq x y z
N MET A 1 -12.19 -3.21 11.96
CA MET A 1 -11.77 -2.60 10.68
C MET A 1 -10.84 -1.41 10.90
N VAL A 2 -11.18 -0.49 11.82
CA VAL A 2 -10.31 0.63 12.20
C VAL A 2 -8.96 0.14 12.72
N ASP A 3 -8.94 -0.84 13.63
CA ASP A 3 -7.70 -1.40 14.19
C ASP A 3 -6.81 -2.04 13.11
N PHE A 4 -7.44 -2.74 12.16
CA PHE A 4 -6.73 -3.32 11.03
C PHE A 4 -6.09 -2.25 10.15
N MET A 5 -6.80 -1.17 9.84
CA MET A 5 -6.27 -0.05 9.06
C MET A 5 -5.14 0.68 9.80
N ASN A 6 -5.26 0.84 11.11
CA ASN A 6 -4.22 1.44 11.97
C ASN A 6 -2.97 0.56 12.05
N LEU A 7 -3.15 -0.77 12.10
CA LEU A 7 -2.05 -1.73 12.04
C LEU A 7 -1.30 -1.59 10.71
N LEU A 8 -2.02 -1.61 9.58
CA LEU A 8 -1.40 -1.45 8.26
C LEU A 8 -0.63 -0.12 8.15
N HIS A 9 -1.20 0.97 8.66
CA HIS A 9 -0.52 2.27 8.71
C HIS A 9 0.77 2.24 9.51
N THR A 10 0.74 1.61 10.68
CA THR A 10 1.91 1.49 11.56
C THR A 10 3.01 0.70 10.86
N VAL A 11 2.65 -0.43 10.24
CA VAL A 11 3.61 -1.26 9.49
C VAL A 11 4.19 -0.53 8.29
N PHE A 12 3.38 0.16 7.48
CA PHE A 12 3.92 0.95 6.36
C PHE A 12 4.82 2.10 6.84
N LYS A 13 4.51 2.71 7.98
CA LYS A 13 5.30 3.82 8.53
C LYS A 13 6.67 3.36 9.05
N SER A 14 6.75 2.25 9.78
CA SER A 14 7.98 1.89 10.51
C SER A 14 8.36 0.41 10.50
N GLY A 15 7.59 -0.44 9.83
CA GLY A 15 7.90 -1.86 9.70
C GLY A 15 9.14 -2.12 8.85
N SER A 16 9.74 -3.29 9.07
CA SER A 16 10.75 -3.88 8.19
C SER A 16 10.19 -4.19 6.80
N LEU A 17 11.08 -4.43 5.83
CA LEU A 17 10.69 -4.79 4.46
C LEU A 17 9.79 -6.03 4.41
N CYS A 18 10.11 -7.04 5.24
CA CYS A 18 9.31 -8.25 5.38
C CYS A 18 7.89 -7.94 5.89
N GLU A 19 7.78 -7.16 6.98
CA GLU A 19 6.48 -6.77 7.54
C GLU A 19 5.66 -5.93 6.54
N ILE A 20 6.31 -5.02 5.82
CA ILE A 20 5.69 -4.24 4.75
C ILE A 20 5.17 -5.16 3.64
N GLY A 21 5.93 -6.20 3.26
CA GLY A 21 5.49 -7.20 2.29
C GLY A 21 4.24 -7.96 2.73
N ILE A 22 4.21 -8.37 4.01
CA ILE A 22 3.06 -9.03 4.61
C ILE A 22 1.85 -8.08 4.65
N ALA A 23 2.03 -6.85 5.13
CA ALA A 23 0.98 -5.83 5.17
C ALA A 23 0.45 -5.47 3.77
N GLY A 24 1.33 -5.39 2.77
CA GLY A 24 0.96 -5.22 1.37
C GLY A 24 0.08 -6.36 0.86
N SER A 25 0.44 -7.60 1.17
CA SER A 25 -0.34 -8.79 0.81
C SER A 25 -1.70 -8.82 1.50
N MET A 26 -1.76 -8.49 2.79
CA MET A 26 -3.02 -8.38 3.54
C MET A 26 -3.93 -7.29 2.96
N LEU A 27 -3.36 -6.13 2.64
CA LEU A 27 -4.10 -5.05 2.00
C LEU A 27 -4.60 -5.47 0.62
N TRP A 28 -3.77 -6.17 -0.18
CA TRP A 28 -4.17 -6.69 -1.47
C TRP A 28 -5.38 -7.63 -1.36
N SER A 29 -5.33 -8.61 -0.47
CA SER A 29 -6.46 -9.53 -0.21
C SER A 29 -7.75 -8.80 0.16
N LEU A 30 -7.63 -7.69 0.89
CA LEU A 30 -8.77 -6.85 1.22
C LEU A 30 -9.34 -6.12 0.00
N ILE A 31 -8.48 -5.54 -0.85
CA ILE A 31 -8.92 -4.60 -1.89
C ILE A 31 -9.15 -5.25 -3.26
N ALA A 32 -8.54 -6.40 -3.56
CA ALA A 32 -8.57 -7.00 -4.90
C ALA A 32 -10.00 -7.16 -5.45
N ASN A 33 -10.92 -7.66 -4.60
CA ASN A 33 -12.29 -7.98 -4.98
C ASN A 33 -13.35 -7.19 -4.18
N SER A 34 -12.98 -6.11 -3.51
CA SER A 34 -13.91 -5.34 -2.66
C SER A 34 -13.88 -3.85 -2.96
N GLN A 35 -14.92 -3.34 -3.62
CA GLN A 35 -15.07 -1.89 -3.82
C GLN A 35 -15.18 -1.13 -2.49
N LYS A 36 -15.88 -1.72 -1.51
CA LYS A 36 -15.94 -1.18 -0.14
C LYS A 36 -14.56 -1.18 0.53
N GLY A 37 -13.78 -2.25 0.36
CA GLY A 37 -12.41 -2.32 0.85
C GLY A 37 -11.51 -1.25 0.23
N LYS A 38 -11.61 -1.04 -1.09
CA LYS A 38 -10.91 0.04 -1.81
C LYS A 38 -11.30 1.42 -1.26
N LEU A 39 -12.60 1.67 -1.05
CA LEU A 39 -13.08 2.95 -0.50
C LEU A 39 -12.52 3.19 0.90
N ILE A 40 -12.61 2.21 1.80
CA ILE A 40 -12.09 2.34 3.17
C ILE A 40 -10.58 2.62 3.14
N ALA A 41 -9.81 1.86 2.35
CA ALA A 41 -8.36 2.03 2.27
C ALA A 41 -7.96 3.43 1.76
N ARG A 42 -8.72 4.02 0.82
CA ARG A 42 -8.52 5.40 0.37
C ARG A 42 -8.81 6.39 1.51
N SER A 43 -9.96 6.24 2.15
CA SER A 43 -10.43 7.17 3.18
C SER A 43 -9.56 7.18 4.44
N THR A 44 -8.81 6.10 4.72
CA THR A 44 -7.87 6.04 5.84
C THR A 44 -6.51 6.64 5.53
N GLY A 45 -6.23 7.03 4.28
CA GLY A 45 -4.94 7.61 3.89
C GLY A 45 -3.82 6.58 3.66
N LEU A 46 -4.14 5.29 3.52
CA LEU A 46 -3.15 4.25 3.19
C LEU A 46 -2.35 4.55 1.91
N PRO A 47 -2.92 5.14 0.83
CA PRO A 47 -2.13 5.52 -0.33
C PRO A 47 -0.91 6.37 0.01
N ASN A 48 -1.06 7.35 0.90
CA ASN A 48 0.04 8.24 1.31
C ASN A 48 1.12 7.46 2.07
N SER A 49 0.74 6.52 2.93
CA SER A 49 1.68 5.67 3.67
C SER A 49 2.46 4.76 2.73
N ILE A 50 1.81 4.18 1.73
CA ILE A 50 2.46 3.34 0.71
C ILE A 50 3.39 4.17 -0.18
N GLN A 51 3.00 5.39 -0.57
CA GLN A 51 3.89 6.29 -1.33
C GLN A 51 5.16 6.65 -0.55
N LYS A 52 5.05 6.87 0.76
CA LYS A 52 6.23 7.10 1.62
C LYS A 52 7.15 5.88 1.64
N VAL A 53 6.60 4.68 1.73
CA VAL A 53 7.39 3.43 1.64
C VAL A 53 8.13 3.39 0.32
N LEU A 54 7.43 3.56 -0.81
CA LEU A 54 8.01 3.56 -2.15
C LEU A 54 9.15 4.58 -2.28
N GLY A 55 8.96 5.80 -1.77
CA GLY A 55 10.01 6.82 -1.75
C GLY A 55 11.27 6.37 -1.00
N ARG A 56 11.13 5.71 0.16
CA ARG A 56 12.27 5.16 0.90
C ARG A 56 12.98 4.04 0.14
N LEU A 57 12.23 3.15 -0.52
CA LEU A 57 12.78 2.03 -1.28
C LEU A 57 13.56 2.53 -2.51
N THR A 58 13.06 3.56 -3.20
CA THR A 58 13.76 4.15 -4.35
C THR A 58 15.07 4.84 -3.96
N LEU A 59 15.18 5.35 -2.73
CA LEU A 59 16.40 5.99 -2.22
C LEU A 59 17.48 4.99 -1.75
N LYS A 60 17.18 3.68 -1.67
CA LYS A 60 18.11 2.62 -1.26
C LYS A 60 18.32 1.59 -2.39
N PRO A 61 19.09 1.93 -3.45
CA PRO A 61 19.24 1.05 -4.62
C PRO A 61 20.09 -0.21 -4.39
N GLU A 62 20.73 -0.37 -3.22
CA GLU A 62 21.69 -1.47 -3.00
C GLU A 62 21.05 -2.84 -2.72
N GLU A 63 19.79 -2.89 -2.28
CA GLU A 63 19.10 -4.15 -1.99
C GLU A 63 18.34 -4.67 -3.23
N LYS A 64 19.04 -5.43 -4.08
CA LYS A 64 18.47 -6.07 -5.30
C LYS A 64 17.21 -6.92 -5.04
N ASN A 65 16.94 -7.34 -3.80
CA ASN A 65 15.81 -8.21 -3.44
C ASN A 65 14.45 -7.51 -3.33
N ASP A 66 14.39 -6.17 -3.37
CA ASP A 66 13.16 -5.45 -3.07
C ASP A 66 12.29 -5.12 -4.30
N GLN A 67 12.70 -5.53 -5.50
CA GLN A 67 11.96 -5.19 -6.73
C GLN A 67 10.53 -5.72 -6.74
N ASP A 68 10.30 -6.92 -6.20
CA ASP A 68 8.95 -7.49 -6.16
C ASP A 68 8.06 -6.76 -5.15
N LEU A 69 8.61 -6.36 -4.01
CA LEU A 69 7.92 -5.53 -3.03
C LEU A 69 7.53 -4.17 -3.65
N VAL A 70 8.47 -3.52 -4.34
CA VAL A 70 8.21 -2.25 -5.03
C VAL A 70 7.08 -2.41 -6.06
N ARG A 71 7.13 -3.45 -6.90
CA ARG A 71 6.08 -3.72 -7.91
C ARG A 71 4.73 -3.96 -7.27
N MET A 72 4.66 -4.75 -6.20
CA MET A 72 3.42 -5.01 -5.47
C MET A 72 2.83 -3.71 -4.93
N LEU A 73 3.64 -2.88 -4.25
CA LEU A 73 3.18 -1.62 -3.66
C LEU A 73 2.73 -0.61 -4.73
N GLN A 74 3.44 -0.53 -5.86
CA GLN A 74 3.02 0.28 -7.02
C GLN A 74 1.68 -0.19 -7.59
N TYR A 75 1.47 -1.50 -7.67
CA TYR A 75 0.21 -2.06 -8.16
C TYR A 75 -0.96 -1.76 -7.21
N ILE A 76 -0.75 -1.90 -5.90
CA ILE A 76 -1.75 -1.52 -4.88
C ILE A 76 -2.12 -0.05 -4.99
N ILE A 77 -1.12 0.85 -5.12
CA ILE A 77 -1.35 2.28 -5.35
C ILE A 77 -2.23 2.49 -6.58
N ARG A 78 -1.90 1.86 -7.71
CA ARG A 78 -2.66 2.01 -8.95
C ARG A 78 -4.12 1.61 -8.77
N VAL A 79 -4.40 0.49 -8.09
CA VAL A 79 -5.76 0.03 -7.82
C VAL A 79 -6.52 0.98 -6.88
N LEU A 80 -5.82 1.55 -5.89
CA LEU A 80 -6.40 2.56 -5.01
C LEU A 80 -6.58 3.92 -5.71
N SER A 81 -5.77 4.27 -6.71
CA SER A 81 -5.91 5.53 -7.46
C SER A 81 -6.90 5.44 -8.62
N ALA A 82 -7.19 4.23 -9.14
CA ALA A 82 -8.06 4.02 -10.29
C ALA A 82 -9.56 4.37 -10.07
N TRP A 83 -9.91 4.97 -8.93
CA TRP A 83 -11.22 5.60 -8.73
C TRP A 83 -11.06 7.12 -8.81
N SER A 84 -10.79 7.58 -10.02
CA SER A 84 -11.17 8.93 -10.44
C SER A 84 -12.50 8.80 -11.17
N GLY A 85 -13.60 8.84 -10.42
CA GLY A 85 -14.79 9.50 -10.94
C GLY A 85 -14.46 10.99 -11.05
N ALA A 86 -13.74 11.36 -12.11
CA ALA A 86 -13.42 12.73 -12.45
C ALA A 86 -13.63 12.87 -13.96
N ASN A 87 -14.68 13.63 -14.28
CA ASN A 87 -14.95 14.24 -15.57
C ASN A 87 -13.67 14.56 -16.35
N ASN A 88 -13.70 14.18 -17.64
CA ASN A 88 -13.61 15.17 -18.69
C ASN A 88 -14.83 14.98 -19.58
#